data_AF-A0A4S2M4N9-F1
#
_entry.id   AF-A0A4S2M4N9-F1
#
_cell.length_a   1.000
_cell.length_b   1.000
_cell.length_c   1.000
_cell.angle_alpha   90.00
_cell.angle_beta   90.00
_cell.angle_gamma   90.00
#
_symmetry.space_group_name_H-M   'P 1'
#
loop_
_entity.id
_entity.type
_entity.pdbx_description
1 polymer ?
#
loop_
_entity_poly.entity_id
_entity_poly.type
_entity_poly.pdbx_seq_one_letter_code
_entity_poly.pdbx_strand_id
1 'polypeptide(L)'
;MLGFCVEFPRDNMQLCFLRCSVAPGPSKDVQVIVRTDCGPGEFRCADGECIPRGYLCNGRRDCADGSDESREQCGDLPQPEGGVQLTPTEIRIQPGHRVRLECRADRPGPDLQVRFEDGRPVESDPRFVLSRPYPGYVIIEVPGGFDASTRRVVLQCIGPTGDKKTSVIYIDTSCQPGQRRCPGGDCIFVGQFCDGIPHCPDGYDERPENCALCDPITKPCEVVDGKQPSSSHYQLHWSCDGEDDCGNGFDELGCLNS
;
A
#
# COMPACT_ATOMS: atom_id res chain seq x y z
N MET A 1 -24.57 58.19 11.36
CA MET A 1 -24.79 56.84 10.80
C MET A 1 -26.16 56.41 11.26
N LEU A 2 -27.09 56.17 10.33
CA LEU A 2 -28.42 55.66 10.64
C LEU A 2 -28.47 54.22 10.14
N GLY A 3 -28.89 53.29 10.99
CA GLY A 3 -28.97 51.88 10.67
C GLY A 3 -30.35 51.33 11.04
N PHE A 4 -30.90 50.48 10.19
CA PHE A 4 -32.09 49.68 10.51
C PHE A 4 -31.91 48.27 9.96
N CYS A 5 -32.46 47.29 10.66
CA CYS A 5 -32.40 45.88 10.28
C CYS A 5 -33.81 45.35 10.00
N VAL A 6 -33.92 44.50 8.98
CA VAL A 6 -35.15 43.80 8.61
C VAL A 6 -34.91 42.31 8.81
N GLU A 7 -35.73 41.69 9.65
CA GLU A 7 -35.68 40.23 9.89
C GLU A 7 -36.57 39.49 8.88
N PHE A 8 -36.02 38.43 8.28
CA PHE A 8 -36.75 37.52 7.40
C PHE A 8 -36.91 36.17 8.10
N PRO A 9 -38.05 35.93 8.80
CA PRO A 9 -38.23 34.76 9.68
C PRO A 9 -38.34 33.41 8.95
N ARG A 10 -38.36 33.38 7.60
CA ARG A 10 -38.39 32.12 6.83
C ARG A 10 -37.01 31.56 6.50
N ASP A 11 -35.97 32.40 6.52
CA ASP A 11 -34.62 32.05 6.06
C ASP A 11 -33.55 32.25 7.15
N ASN A 12 -33.94 32.51 8.41
CA ASN A 12 -33.05 32.84 9.53
C ASN A 12 -31.95 33.86 9.14
N MET A 13 -32.39 34.86 8.38
CA MET A 13 -31.55 35.86 7.75
C MET A 13 -32.04 37.26 8.15
N GLN A 14 -31.12 38.10 8.63
CA GLN A 14 -31.38 39.49 8.99
C GLN A 14 -30.58 40.39 8.04
N LEU A 15 -31.29 41.27 7.33
CA LEU A 15 -30.70 42.20 6.39
C LEU A 15 -30.64 43.58 7.04
N CYS A 16 -29.43 44.03 7.37
CA CYS A 16 -29.18 45.33 7.96
C CYS A 16 -28.71 46.33 6.90
N PHE A 17 -29.31 47.51 6.88
CA PHE A 17 -28.92 48.60 6.00
C PHE A 17 -28.20 49.66 6.83
N LEU A 18 -26.92 49.86 6.52
CA LEU A 18 -26.10 50.91 7.14
C LEU A 18 -25.96 52.05 6.16
N ARG A 19 -26.60 53.19 6.47
CA ARG A 19 -26.45 54.40 5.66
C ARG A 19 -25.30 55.24 6.19
N CYS A 20 -24.26 55.36 5.37
CA CYS A 20 -23.18 56.30 5.57
C CYS A 20 -23.47 57.58 4.77
N SER A 21 -23.58 58.72 5.43
CA SER A 21 -23.80 60.01 4.77
C SER A 21 -22.83 61.06 5.29
N VAL A 22 -22.23 61.82 4.39
CA VAL A 22 -21.45 63.03 4.70
C VAL A 22 -22.34 64.23 4.42
N ALA A 23 -22.45 65.19 5.35
CA ALA A 23 -23.26 66.40 5.14
C ALA A 23 -22.37 67.64 4.93
N PRO A 24 -22.59 68.47 3.89
CA PRO A 24 -23.55 68.33 2.79
C PRO A 24 -22.91 67.55 1.62
N GLY A 25 -23.25 66.27 1.45
CA GLY A 25 -22.53 65.40 0.54
C GLY A 25 -23.24 64.07 0.25
N PRO A 26 -22.58 63.15 -0.47
CA PRO A 26 -23.17 61.90 -0.91
C PRO A 26 -23.42 60.94 0.27
N SER A 27 -24.42 60.08 0.09
CA SER A 27 -24.71 58.96 0.99
C SER A 27 -24.65 57.62 0.25
N LYS A 28 -24.09 56.60 0.89
CA LYS A 28 -24.12 55.21 0.41
C LYS A 28 -24.76 54.30 1.47
N ASP A 29 -25.55 53.35 1.01
CA ASP A 29 -26.16 52.31 1.82
C ASP A 29 -25.35 51.01 1.66
N VAL A 30 -24.95 50.39 2.77
CA VAL A 30 -24.27 49.10 2.83
C VAL A 30 -25.25 48.06 3.35
N GLN A 31 -25.44 46.98 2.59
CA GLN A 31 -26.24 45.84 3.00
C GLN A 31 -25.36 44.85 3.77
N VAL A 32 -25.75 44.51 4.98
CA VAL A 32 -25.10 43.49 5.82
C VAL A 32 -26.10 42.36 6.04
N ILE A 33 -25.71 41.15 5.67
CA ILE A 33 -26.51 39.94 5.88
C ILE A 33 -25.98 39.25 7.14
N VAL A 34 -26.81 39.19 8.18
CA VAL A 34 -26.54 38.43 9.40
C VAL A 34 -27.35 37.15 9.31
N ARG A 35 -26.66 36.00 9.20
CA ARG A 35 -27.29 34.68 9.25
C ARG A 35 -27.22 34.17 10.68
N THR A 36 -28.36 33.86 11.29
CA THR A 36 -28.39 33.32 12.66
C THR A 36 -28.18 31.81 12.68
N ASP A 37 -28.35 31.15 11.54
CA ASP A 37 -28.15 29.72 11.36
C ASP A 37 -27.40 29.44 10.07
N CYS A 38 -26.74 28.29 10.02
CA CYS A 38 -26.10 27.82 8.79
C CYS A 38 -27.16 27.45 7.74
N GLY A 39 -26.78 27.54 6.46
CA GLY A 39 -27.67 27.26 5.35
C GLY A 39 -28.18 25.81 5.33
N PRO A 40 -29.20 25.52 4.50
CA PRO A 40 -29.69 24.15 4.33
C PRO A 40 -28.56 23.24 3.83
N GLY A 41 -28.24 22.21 4.61
CA GLY A 41 -27.13 21.29 4.31
C GLY A 41 -25.80 21.69 4.93
N GLU A 42 -25.75 22.71 5.79
CA GLU A 42 -24.60 23.10 6.59
C GLU A 42 -24.79 22.75 8.08
N PHE A 43 -23.69 22.58 8.80
CA PHE A 43 -23.59 22.30 10.22
C PHE A 43 -22.87 23.47 10.91
N ARG A 44 -23.35 23.87 12.09
CA ARG A 44 -22.76 24.96 12.88
C ARG A 44 -21.79 24.37 13.90
N CYS A 45 -20.51 24.68 13.73
CA CYS A 45 -19.45 24.46 14.69
C CYS A 45 -19.76 25.14 16.04
N ALA A 46 -19.12 24.70 17.13
CA ALA A 46 -19.36 25.28 18.44
C ALA A 46 -18.77 26.70 18.59
N ASP A 47 -17.75 27.04 17.80
CA ASP A 47 -17.22 28.41 17.62
C ASP A 47 -18.10 29.31 16.74
N GLY A 48 -19.16 28.77 16.13
CA GLY A 48 -20.11 29.47 15.29
C GLY A 48 -19.78 29.46 13.80
N GLU A 49 -18.70 28.79 13.38
CA GLU A 49 -18.39 28.57 11.96
C GLU A 49 -19.42 27.63 11.31
N CYS A 50 -19.67 27.79 10.01
CA CYS A 50 -20.59 26.95 9.25
C CYS A 50 -19.80 26.12 8.24
N ILE A 51 -19.94 24.79 8.31
CA ILE A 51 -19.33 23.84 7.39
C ILE A 51 -20.40 23.00 6.69
N PRO A 52 -20.15 22.41 5.52
CA PRO A 52 -21.07 21.44 4.92
C PRO A 52 -21.41 20.26 5.85
N ARG A 53 -22.66 19.80 5.92
CA ARG A 53 -23.06 18.66 6.77
C ARG A 53 -22.35 17.36 6.41
N GLY A 54 -21.89 17.21 5.17
CA GLY A 54 -21.06 16.08 4.75
C GLY A 54 -19.66 16.09 5.37
N TYR A 55 -19.28 17.17 6.06
CA TYR A 55 -18.01 17.29 6.77
C TYR A 55 -18.14 17.00 8.26
N LEU A 56 -19.37 16.82 8.76
CA LEU A 56 -19.58 16.36 10.12
C LEU A 56 -19.12 14.89 10.25
N CYS A 57 -18.22 14.59 11.19
CA CYS A 57 -17.71 13.25 11.48
C CYS A 57 -17.06 12.56 10.27
N ASN A 58 -16.45 13.34 9.38
CA ASN A 58 -15.78 12.83 8.19
C ASN A 58 -14.31 12.43 8.49
N GLY A 59 -13.86 12.55 9.73
CA GLY A 59 -12.49 12.27 10.15
C GLY A 59 -11.52 13.44 9.96
N ARG A 60 -11.98 14.63 9.56
CA ARG A 60 -11.18 15.84 9.32
C ARG A 60 -11.69 16.95 10.22
N ARG A 61 -10.75 17.75 10.75
CA ARG A 61 -11.10 18.98 11.47
C ARG A 61 -11.41 20.05 10.43
N ASP A 62 -12.67 20.19 10.08
CA ASP A 62 -13.20 21.22 9.19
C ASP A 62 -13.69 22.46 9.97
N CYS A 63 -14.06 22.31 11.25
CA CYS A 63 -14.23 23.47 12.15
C CYS A 63 -12.89 23.93 12.74
N ALA A 64 -12.69 25.25 12.92
CA ALA A 64 -11.46 25.76 13.55
C ALA A 64 -11.23 25.21 14.98
N ASP A 65 -12.31 25.01 15.73
CA ASP A 65 -12.31 24.42 17.07
C ASP A 65 -12.30 22.87 17.07
N GLY A 66 -12.56 22.24 15.92
CA GLY A 66 -12.69 20.79 15.76
C GLY A 66 -13.94 20.17 16.39
N SER A 67 -14.97 20.98 16.61
CA SER A 67 -16.26 20.54 17.14
C SER A 67 -16.94 19.54 16.20
N ASP A 68 -16.80 19.69 14.88
CA ASP A 68 -17.30 18.74 13.87
C ASP A 68 -16.84 17.29 14.04
N GLU A 69 -15.72 17.07 14.73
CA GLU A 69 -15.17 15.76 15.05
C GLU A 69 -15.25 15.42 16.54
N SER A 70 -15.98 16.22 17.32
CA SER A 70 -16.14 15.99 18.75
C SER A 70 -17.10 14.83 19.01
N ARG A 71 -16.85 14.11 20.13
CA ARG A 71 -17.72 13.03 20.58
C ARG A 71 -19.16 13.51 20.86
N GLU A 72 -19.31 14.76 21.26
CA GLU A 72 -20.61 15.37 21.56
C GLU A 72 -21.46 15.55 20.31
N GLN A 73 -20.85 15.78 19.14
CA GLN A 73 -21.55 15.98 17.87
C GLN A 73 -21.59 14.75 16.97
N CYS A 74 -20.63 13.83 17.09
CA CYS A 74 -20.62 12.56 16.35
C CYS A 74 -21.31 11.39 17.06
N GLY A 75 -21.57 11.50 18.37
CA GLY A 75 -22.06 10.37 19.16
C GLY A 75 -21.11 9.17 19.15
N ASP A 76 -21.63 7.98 19.46
CA ASP A 76 -20.90 6.70 19.41
C ASP A 76 -20.88 6.10 17.97
N LEU A 77 -20.96 6.94 16.93
CA LEU A 77 -20.62 6.50 15.58
C LEU A 77 -19.13 6.13 15.57
N PRO A 78 -18.72 5.01 14.94
CA PRO A 78 -17.32 4.74 14.70
C PRO A 78 -16.82 5.83 13.76
N GLN A 79 -16.22 6.88 14.35
CA GLN A 79 -15.46 7.86 13.58
C GLN A 79 -14.42 7.08 12.78
N PRO A 80 -14.14 7.43 11.51
CA PRO A 80 -12.95 6.93 10.85
C PRO A 80 -11.77 7.47 11.67
N GLU A 81 -11.27 6.63 12.59
CA GLU A 81 -10.12 6.92 13.42
C GLU A 81 -9.03 7.42 12.48
N GLY A 82 -8.39 8.54 12.83
CA GLY A 82 -7.33 9.12 12.02
C GLY A 82 -6.24 8.07 11.83
N GLY A 83 -6.30 7.36 10.72
CA GLY A 83 -5.56 6.13 10.53
C GLY A 83 -4.11 6.43 10.22
N VAL A 84 -3.25 5.52 10.64
CA VAL A 84 -1.92 5.39 10.06
C VAL A 84 -1.92 4.18 9.13
N GLN A 85 -1.36 4.37 7.95
CA GLN A 85 -1.16 3.34 6.94
C GLN A 85 0.32 3.01 6.90
N LEU A 86 0.66 1.72 6.94
CA LEU A 86 2.01 1.25 6.75
C LEU A 86 2.01 0.22 5.61
N THR A 87 2.62 0.58 4.49
CA THR A 87 2.50 -0.17 3.24
C THR A 87 3.87 -0.58 2.70
N PRO A 88 4.04 -1.83 2.25
CA PRO A 88 3.13 -2.97 2.43
C PRO A 88 3.02 -3.45 3.89
N THR A 89 1.85 -4.00 4.25
CA THR A 89 1.59 -4.61 5.58
C THR A 89 2.32 -5.94 5.77
N GLU A 90 2.58 -6.65 4.67
CA GLU A 90 3.37 -7.88 4.66
C GLU A 90 4.21 -7.89 3.39
N ILE A 91 5.50 -8.23 3.53
CA ILE A 91 6.40 -8.40 2.40
C ILE A 91 7.32 -9.59 2.65
N ARG A 92 7.59 -10.35 1.59
CA ARG A 92 8.57 -11.44 1.56
C ARG A 92 9.71 -11.02 0.66
N ILE A 93 10.92 -11.05 1.20
CA ILE A 93 12.15 -10.66 0.50
C ILE A 93 13.21 -11.72 0.73
N GLN A 94 14.31 -11.62 0.00
CA GLN A 94 15.47 -12.48 0.20
C GLN A 94 16.60 -11.72 0.90
N PRO A 95 17.62 -12.46 1.39
CA PRO A 95 18.78 -11.84 2.02
C PRO A 95 19.49 -10.88 1.05
N GLY A 96 19.80 -9.67 1.52
CA GLY A 96 20.47 -8.63 0.75
C GLY A 96 19.54 -7.77 -0.12
N HIS A 97 18.27 -8.15 -0.30
CA HIS A 97 17.33 -7.35 -1.10
C HIS A 97 16.92 -6.06 -0.39
N ARG A 98 16.93 -4.97 -1.14
CA ARG A 98 16.50 -3.66 -0.64
C ARG A 98 15.05 -3.70 -0.17
N VAL A 99 14.78 -3.06 0.96
CA VAL A 99 13.41 -2.90 1.48
C VAL A 99 13.00 -1.45 1.39
N ARG A 100 11.75 -1.20 1.03
CA ARG A 100 11.13 0.11 1.08
C ARG A 100 9.70 -0.04 1.60
N LEU A 101 9.39 0.67 2.67
CA LEU A 101 8.06 0.75 3.26
C LEU A 101 7.68 2.23 3.39
N GLU A 102 6.38 2.51 3.35
CA GLU A 102 5.82 3.84 3.44
C GLU A 102 4.86 3.90 4.62
N CYS A 103 5.14 4.75 5.60
CA CYS A 103 4.16 5.08 6.63
C CYS A 103 3.53 6.45 6.37
N ARG A 104 2.21 6.48 6.21
CA ARG A 104 1.42 7.69 5.95
C ARG A 104 0.35 7.86 7.01
N ALA A 105 0.15 9.08 7.47
CA ALA A 105 -0.99 9.47 8.29
C ALA A 105 -2.13 9.95 7.38
N ASP A 106 -3.38 9.61 7.73
CA ASP A 106 -4.56 10.10 7.01
C ASP A 106 -4.82 11.60 7.27
N ARG A 107 -4.26 12.15 8.36
CA ARG A 107 -4.26 13.58 8.68
C ARG A 107 -2.83 14.12 8.80
N PRO A 108 -2.50 15.26 8.17
CA PRO A 108 -1.24 15.96 8.41
C PRO A 108 -1.18 16.37 9.90
N GLY A 109 -0.20 15.86 10.63
CA GLY A 109 -0.12 16.01 12.09
C GLY A 109 1.29 15.77 12.62
N PRO A 110 1.48 15.75 13.96
CA PRO A 110 2.80 15.58 14.55
C PRO A 110 3.47 14.28 14.10
N ASP A 111 4.80 14.24 14.23
CA ASP A 111 5.67 13.22 13.65
C ASP A 111 5.20 11.78 13.92
N LEU A 112 5.04 11.03 12.83
CA LEU A 112 4.86 9.59 12.89
C LEU A 112 6.09 8.95 13.55
N GLN A 113 5.81 8.04 14.48
CA GLN A 113 6.85 7.24 15.13
C GLN A 113 6.93 5.88 14.48
N VAL A 114 8.12 5.48 14.04
CA VAL A 114 8.39 4.14 13.52
C VAL A 114 9.23 3.38 14.56
N ARG A 115 8.69 2.26 15.04
CA ARG A 115 9.31 1.44 16.09
C ARG A 115 9.35 -0.02 15.68
N PHE A 116 10.26 -0.79 16.25
CA PHE A 116 10.23 -2.25 16.20
C PHE A 116 9.11 -2.79 17.11
N GLU A 117 8.78 -4.07 16.96
CA GLU A 117 7.79 -4.78 17.82
C GLU A 117 8.13 -4.73 19.32
N ASP A 118 9.40 -4.58 19.68
CA ASP A 118 9.87 -4.42 21.06
C ASP A 118 9.85 -2.96 21.57
N GLY A 119 9.36 -2.02 20.75
CA GLY A 119 9.23 -0.60 21.10
C GLY A 119 10.51 0.22 20.90
N ARG A 120 11.63 -0.38 20.49
CA ARG A 120 12.83 0.40 20.14
C ARG A 120 12.59 1.26 18.88
N PRO A 121 13.13 2.49 18.81
CA PRO A 121 13.01 3.32 17.61
C PRO A 121 13.77 2.69 16.44
N VAL A 122 13.18 2.69 15.25
CA VAL A 122 13.84 2.08 14.06
C VAL A 122 15.15 2.79 13.71
N GLU A 123 15.23 4.10 13.96
CA GLU A 123 16.44 4.91 13.78
C GLU A 123 17.64 4.46 14.63
N SER A 124 17.43 3.58 15.62
CA SER A 124 18.53 3.02 16.42
C SER A 124 19.31 1.91 15.71
N ASP A 125 18.75 1.30 14.65
CA ASP A 125 19.44 0.28 13.86
C ASP A 125 20.02 0.93 12.59
N PRO A 126 21.37 0.92 12.41
CA PRO A 126 22.03 1.63 11.33
C PRO A 126 21.72 1.05 9.93
N ARG A 127 21.09 -0.12 9.84
CA ARG A 127 20.65 -0.70 8.55
C ARG A 127 19.45 0.06 7.96
N PHE A 128 18.69 0.77 8.79
CA PHE A 128 17.49 1.49 8.39
C PHE A 128 17.81 2.95 8.09
N VAL A 129 17.26 3.43 6.98
CA VAL A 129 17.32 4.82 6.55
C VAL A 129 15.90 5.37 6.52
N LEU A 130 15.60 6.32 7.40
CA LEU A 130 14.30 7.00 7.43
C LEU A 130 14.40 8.34 6.69
N SER A 131 13.44 8.58 5.80
CA SER A 131 13.26 9.87 5.12
C SER A 131 11.88 10.44 5.46
N ARG A 132 11.81 11.74 5.75
CA ARG A 132 10.56 12.46 6.11
C ARG A 132 10.30 13.59 5.11
N PRO A 133 9.65 13.30 3.95
CA PRO A 133 9.45 14.30 2.90
C PRO A 133 8.53 15.45 3.32
N TYR A 134 7.51 15.15 4.13
CA TYR A 134 6.56 16.12 4.70
C TYR A 134 5.93 15.55 5.99
N PRO A 135 5.35 16.40 6.87
CA PRO A 135 4.72 15.96 8.11
C PRO A 135 3.63 14.90 7.87
N GLY A 136 3.63 13.83 8.66
CA GLY A 136 2.71 12.70 8.46
C GLY A 136 3.14 11.71 7.37
N TYR A 137 4.37 11.81 6.84
CA TYR A 137 4.91 10.83 5.90
C TYR A 137 6.35 10.43 6.21
N VAL A 138 6.57 9.13 6.39
CA VAL A 138 7.88 8.52 6.64
C VAL A 138 8.11 7.41 5.62
N ILE A 139 9.23 7.47 4.93
CA ILE A 139 9.72 6.40 4.07
C ILE A 139 10.81 5.67 4.84
N ILE A 140 10.68 4.34 4.95
CA ILE A 140 11.60 3.47 5.67
C ILE A 140 12.30 2.61 4.61
N GLU A 141 13.61 2.79 4.45
CA GLU A 141 14.41 2.00 3.52
C GLU A 141 15.47 1.18 4.24
N VAL A 142 15.73 -0.02 3.73
CA VAL A 142 16.86 -0.87 4.14
C VAL A 142 17.66 -1.17 2.87
N PRO A 143 18.58 -0.29 2.44
CA PRO A 143 19.19 -0.37 1.12
C PRO A 143 19.97 -1.67 0.88
N GLY A 144 20.67 -2.17 1.91
CA GLY A 144 21.43 -3.42 1.86
C GLY A 144 20.65 -4.66 2.30
N GLY A 145 19.33 -4.52 2.55
CA GLY A 145 18.49 -5.60 3.02
C GLY A 145 18.89 -6.19 4.38
N PHE A 146 18.51 -7.44 4.59
CA PHE A 146 18.82 -8.20 5.80
C PHE A 146 19.69 -9.41 5.47
N ASP A 147 20.45 -9.91 6.44
CA ASP A 147 21.20 -11.15 6.29
C ASP A 147 20.29 -12.39 6.34
N ALA A 148 20.84 -13.56 5.99
CA ALA A 148 20.11 -14.83 5.98
C ALA A 148 19.80 -15.40 7.38
N SER A 149 20.37 -14.84 8.45
CA SER A 149 20.07 -15.23 9.83
C SER A 149 18.81 -14.54 10.36
N THR A 150 18.50 -13.35 9.83
CA THR A 150 17.27 -12.63 10.10
C THR A 150 16.13 -13.32 9.34
N ARG A 151 15.07 -13.77 10.03
CA ARG A 151 13.91 -14.45 9.39
C ARG A 151 12.63 -13.62 9.35
N ARG A 152 12.44 -12.75 10.34
CA ARG A 152 11.23 -11.95 10.51
C ARG A 152 11.60 -10.63 11.17
N VAL A 153 11.16 -9.52 10.58
CA VAL A 153 11.28 -8.17 11.14
C VAL A 153 9.89 -7.55 11.20
N VAL A 154 9.55 -6.96 12.33
CA VAL A 154 8.24 -6.36 12.55
C VAL A 154 8.42 -4.90 12.88
N LEU A 155 7.80 -4.05 12.09
CA LEU A 155 7.80 -2.61 12.28
C LEU A 155 6.39 -2.14 12.60
N GLN A 156 6.29 -1.18 13.49
CA GLN A 156 5.06 -0.51 13.88
C GLN A 156 5.19 0.96 13.51
N CYS A 157 4.23 1.45 12.74
CA CYS A 157 4.05 2.87 12.59
C CYS A 157 2.93 3.34 13.50
N ILE A 158 3.23 4.36 14.29
CA ILE A 158 2.37 4.86 15.36
C ILE A 158 2.06 6.32 15.06
N GLY A 159 0.76 6.62 15.02
CA GLY A 159 0.19 7.93 14.83
C GLY A 159 0.20 8.78 16.10
N PRO A 160 -0.06 10.09 15.97
CA PRO A 160 -0.09 11.02 17.10
C PRO A 160 -1.21 10.74 18.10
N THR A 161 -2.29 10.13 17.63
CA THR A 161 -3.48 9.71 18.39
C THR A 161 -3.34 8.34 19.05
N GLY A 162 -2.21 7.64 18.82
CA GLY A 162 -1.94 6.30 19.37
C GLY A 162 -2.33 5.16 18.43
N ASP A 163 -2.99 5.44 17.31
CA ASP A 163 -3.27 4.48 16.24
C ASP A 163 -1.97 3.83 15.76
N LYS A 164 -1.98 2.51 15.57
CA LYS A 164 -0.78 1.79 15.12
C LYS A 164 -1.10 0.81 14.00
N LYS A 165 -0.22 0.78 13.01
CA LYS A 165 -0.22 -0.25 11.95
C LYS A 165 1.11 -0.96 11.93
N THR A 166 1.05 -2.26 11.64
CA THR A 166 2.22 -3.14 11.67
C THR A 166 2.55 -3.61 10.28
N SER A 167 3.83 -3.65 9.93
CA SER A 167 4.35 -4.32 8.75
C SER A 167 5.26 -5.47 9.17
N VAL A 168 5.07 -6.61 8.52
CA VAL A 168 5.89 -7.80 8.74
C VAL A 168 6.72 -8.09 7.49
N ILE A 169 8.04 -8.09 7.67
CA ILE A 169 9.01 -8.45 6.65
C ILE A 169 9.48 -9.87 6.94
N TYR A 170 9.24 -10.78 6.02
CA TYR A 170 9.78 -12.14 6.04
C TYR A 170 10.99 -12.21 5.14
N ILE A 171 12.07 -12.83 5.64
CA ILE A 171 13.28 -13.05 4.87
C ILE A 171 13.29 -14.54 4.52
N ASP A 172 12.87 -14.83 3.29
CA ASP A 172 12.81 -16.18 2.77
C ASP A 172 14.20 -16.58 2.24
N THR A 173 14.79 -17.62 2.83
CA THR A 173 16.06 -18.19 2.37
C THR A 173 15.89 -19.21 1.24
N SER A 174 14.64 -19.61 1.00
CA SER A 174 14.18 -20.49 -0.07
C SER A 174 13.20 -19.74 -0.97
N CYS A 175 13.18 -20.06 -2.27
CA CYS A 175 12.19 -19.49 -3.18
C CYS A 175 10.78 -20.03 -2.94
N GLN A 176 9.77 -19.35 -3.49
CA GLN A 176 8.40 -19.86 -3.51
C GLN A 176 8.31 -21.17 -4.30
N PRO A 177 7.26 -22.00 -4.10
CA PRO A 177 7.04 -23.18 -4.93
C PRO A 177 7.02 -22.82 -6.41
N GLY A 178 7.74 -23.58 -7.24
CA GLY A 178 7.87 -23.32 -8.68
C GLY A 178 8.91 -22.23 -9.04
N GLN A 179 9.66 -21.72 -8.07
CA GLN A 179 10.78 -20.81 -8.30
C GLN A 179 12.12 -21.45 -7.90
N ARG A 180 13.18 -21.04 -8.59
CA ARG A 180 14.57 -21.44 -8.35
C ARG A 180 15.44 -20.21 -8.11
N ARG A 181 16.47 -20.37 -7.28
CA ARG A 181 17.32 -19.28 -6.79
C ARG A 181 18.57 -19.09 -7.65
N CYS A 182 18.82 -17.87 -8.11
CA CYS A 182 20.08 -17.41 -8.68
C CYS A 182 21.18 -17.37 -7.59
N PRO A 183 22.47 -17.50 -7.95
CA PRO A 183 23.58 -17.38 -7.00
C PRO A 183 23.63 -16.01 -6.31
N GLY A 184 23.26 -14.94 -7.03
CA GLY A 184 23.14 -13.58 -6.50
C GLY A 184 21.98 -13.38 -5.53
N GLY A 185 21.12 -14.39 -5.37
CA GLY A 185 20.01 -14.39 -4.46
C GLY A 185 18.66 -14.25 -5.13
N ASP A 186 18.52 -13.75 -6.35
CA ASP A 186 17.19 -13.58 -6.96
C ASP A 186 16.43 -14.90 -7.14
N CYS A 187 15.11 -14.88 -6.99
CA CYS A 187 14.25 -16.03 -7.26
C CYS A 187 13.52 -15.77 -8.58
N ILE A 188 13.69 -16.66 -9.53
CA ILE A 188 13.00 -16.65 -10.82
C ILE A 188 12.20 -17.94 -10.95
N PHE A 189 11.19 -17.98 -11.81
CA PHE A 189 10.41 -19.20 -12.04
C PHE A 189 11.28 -20.28 -12.66
N VAL A 190 10.99 -21.55 -12.37
CA VAL A 190 11.77 -22.69 -12.90
C VAL A 190 11.82 -22.68 -14.42
N GLY A 191 10.72 -22.31 -15.09
CA GLY A 191 10.67 -22.20 -16.55
C GLY A 191 11.43 -21.00 -17.15
N GLN A 192 12.00 -20.13 -16.31
CA GLN A 192 12.90 -19.05 -16.73
C GLN A 192 14.37 -19.49 -16.73
N PHE A 193 14.66 -20.74 -16.37
CA PHE A 193 15.99 -21.31 -16.60
C PHE A 193 16.05 -21.87 -18.02
N CYS A 194 17.07 -21.47 -18.77
CA CYS A 194 17.37 -21.98 -20.11
C CYS A 194 16.28 -21.67 -21.15
N ASP A 195 15.62 -20.52 -21.01
CA ASP A 195 14.61 -20.03 -21.95
C ASP A 195 15.21 -19.12 -23.04
N GLY A 196 16.54 -18.95 -23.03
CA GLY A 196 17.29 -18.09 -23.94
C GLY A 196 17.30 -16.62 -23.53
N ILE A 197 16.72 -16.27 -22.37
CA ILE A 197 16.63 -14.91 -21.86
C ILE A 197 17.29 -14.86 -20.47
N PRO A 198 18.30 -13.99 -20.24
CA PRO A 198 18.88 -13.86 -18.91
C PRO A 198 17.92 -13.14 -17.96
N HIS A 199 17.40 -13.87 -16.98
CA HIS A 199 16.60 -13.35 -15.86
C HIS A 199 17.41 -13.23 -14.57
N CYS A 200 18.48 -14.01 -14.39
CA CYS A 200 19.46 -13.75 -13.33
C CYS A 200 20.38 -12.57 -13.71
N PRO A 201 20.83 -11.73 -12.77
CA PRO A 201 21.70 -10.58 -13.06
C PRO A 201 23.03 -10.93 -13.73
N ASP A 202 23.57 -12.12 -13.45
CA ASP A 202 24.80 -12.66 -14.02
C ASP A 202 24.56 -13.68 -15.13
N GLY A 203 23.32 -13.76 -15.64
CA GLY A 203 22.86 -14.71 -16.65
C GLY A 203 23.07 -16.17 -16.24
N TYR A 204 23.14 -16.45 -14.93
CA TYR A 204 23.41 -17.79 -14.41
C TYR A 204 22.40 -18.82 -14.92
N ASP A 205 21.14 -18.42 -15.00
CA ASP A 205 20.02 -19.20 -15.50
C ASP A 205 20.19 -19.72 -16.93
N GLU A 206 20.99 -19.03 -17.76
CA GLU A 206 21.24 -19.39 -19.16
C GLU A 206 22.60 -20.08 -19.39
N ARG A 207 23.31 -20.46 -18.32
CA ARG A 207 24.62 -21.10 -18.46
C ARG A 207 24.49 -22.54 -18.95
N PRO A 208 25.40 -23.02 -19.81
CA PRO A 208 25.36 -24.39 -20.36
C PRO A 208 25.32 -25.48 -19.29
N GLU A 209 25.95 -25.26 -18.13
CA GLU A 209 25.92 -26.16 -16.97
C GLU A 209 24.53 -26.29 -16.33
N ASN A 210 23.71 -25.24 -16.39
CA ASN A 210 22.32 -25.25 -15.92
C ASN A 210 21.34 -25.74 -16.99
N CYS A 211 21.73 -25.67 -18.26
CA CYS A 211 20.95 -26.12 -19.43
C CYS A 211 21.32 -27.51 -19.94
N ALA A 212 22.34 -28.14 -19.35
CA ALA A 212 22.68 -29.54 -19.61
C ALA A 212 21.60 -30.51 -19.09
N LEU A 213 20.76 -30.04 -18.16
CA LEU A 213 19.60 -30.73 -17.61
C LEU A 213 18.44 -29.74 -17.69
N CYS A 214 17.94 -29.47 -18.90
CA CYS A 214 16.66 -28.78 -19.03
C CYS A 214 15.61 -29.65 -18.34
N ASP A 215 15.08 -29.13 -17.23
CA ASP A 215 13.98 -29.60 -16.40
C ASP A 215 14.07 -31.01 -15.75
N PRO A 216 13.93 -31.17 -14.41
CA PRO A 216 13.70 -32.49 -13.80
C PRO A 216 12.43 -33.21 -14.30
N ILE A 217 11.51 -32.46 -14.91
CA ILE A 217 10.30 -32.91 -15.60
C ILE A 217 10.66 -33.37 -17.02
N THR A 218 11.58 -32.74 -17.74
CA THR A 218 11.92 -33.21 -19.09
C THR A 218 12.74 -34.49 -19.03
N LYS A 219 12.25 -35.54 -19.71
CA LYS A 219 12.86 -36.86 -19.78
C LYS A 219 13.37 -37.12 -21.19
N PRO A 220 14.54 -37.76 -21.35
CA PRO A 220 15.03 -38.14 -22.67
C PRO A 220 14.15 -39.25 -23.25
N CYS A 221 13.85 -39.14 -24.54
CA CYS A 221 13.23 -40.24 -25.28
C CYS A 221 14.30 -41.25 -25.68
N GLU A 222 14.04 -42.55 -25.51
CA GLU A 222 14.94 -43.61 -25.95
C GLU A 222 14.39 -44.35 -27.18
N VAL A 223 15.20 -45.25 -27.73
CA VAL A 223 14.85 -46.06 -28.89
C VAL A 223 13.98 -47.24 -28.46
N VAL A 224 12.76 -47.32 -28.98
CA VAL A 224 11.82 -48.43 -28.75
C VAL A 224 11.81 -49.33 -29.98
N ASP A 225 12.10 -50.63 -29.81
CA ASP A 225 12.04 -51.64 -30.88
C ASP A 225 12.76 -51.22 -32.19
N GLY A 226 13.89 -50.52 -32.06
CA GLY A 226 14.68 -50.04 -33.19
C GLY A 226 14.14 -48.78 -33.89
N LYS A 227 13.04 -48.18 -33.41
CA LYS A 227 12.50 -46.90 -33.88
C LYS A 227 13.10 -45.74 -33.08
N GLN A 228 13.82 -44.87 -33.78
CA GLN A 228 14.32 -43.64 -33.19
C GLN A 228 13.15 -42.71 -32.83
N PRO A 229 13.25 -41.99 -31.70
CA PRO A 229 12.21 -41.06 -31.32
C PRO A 229 12.22 -39.83 -32.25
N SER A 230 11.03 -39.31 -32.55
CA SER A 230 10.85 -38.12 -33.38
C SER A 230 11.21 -36.85 -32.61
N SER A 231 10.95 -36.85 -31.30
CA SER A 231 11.45 -35.86 -30.36
C SER A 231 12.61 -36.44 -29.55
N SER A 232 13.62 -35.63 -29.23
CA SER A 232 14.72 -36.09 -28.37
C SER A 232 14.33 -36.20 -26.89
N HIS A 233 13.26 -35.50 -26.48
CA HIS A 233 12.82 -35.39 -25.09
C HIS A 233 11.29 -35.21 -25.00
N TYR A 234 10.70 -35.59 -23.87
CA TYR A 234 9.29 -35.40 -23.51
C TYR A 234 9.16 -34.83 -22.08
N GLN A 235 7.98 -34.38 -21.65
CA GLN A 235 7.77 -33.92 -20.26
C GLN A 235 7.28 -35.08 -19.37
N LEU A 236 7.69 -35.12 -18.10
CA LEU A 236 7.36 -36.20 -17.15
C LEU A 236 5.85 -36.34 -16.93
N HIS A 237 5.10 -35.25 -17.07
CA HIS A 237 3.64 -35.28 -16.98
C HIS A 237 2.94 -35.78 -18.25
N TRP A 238 3.70 -35.98 -19.35
CA TRP A 238 3.30 -36.66 -20.58
C TRP A 238 3.69 -38.14 -20.59
N SER A 239 4.17 -38.67 -19.46
CA SER A 239 4.35 -40.11 -19.36
C SER A 239 2.99 -40.76 -19.12
N CYS A 240 2.60 -41.69 -19.98
CA CYS A 240 1.34 -42.44 -19.85
C CYS A 240 0.09 -41.56 -19.85
N ASP A 241 0.08 -40.49 -20.66
CA ASP A 241 -1.07 -39.59 -20.79
C ASP A 241 -1.98 -39.93 -22.00
N GLY A 242 -1.54 -40.87 -22.84
CA GLY A 242 -2.27 -41.41 -23.98
C GLY A 242 -1.95 -40.74 -25.31
N GLU A 243 -1.06 -39.76 -25.34
CA GLU A 243 -0.49 -39.18 -26.56
C GLU A 243 0.94 -39.72 -26.78
N ASP A 244 1.46 -39.66 -28.03
CA ASP A 244 2.82 -40.13 -28.36
C ASP A 244 3.75 -38.93 -28.55
N ASP A 245 4.29 -38.40 -27.44
CA ASP A 245 5.12 -37.20 -27.43
C ASP A 245 6.56 -37.48 -27.84
N CYS A 246 7.06 -38.71 -27.65
CA CYS A 246 8.35 -39.13 -28.20
C CYS A 246 8.28 -39.49 -29.70
N GLY A 247 7.08 -39.71 -30.25
CA GLY A 247 6.84 -40.12 -31.64
C GLY A 247 7.26 -41.56 -31.96
N ASN A 248 7.68 -42.32 -30.95
CA ASN A 248 7.98 -43.75 -31.04
C ASN A 248 7.32 -44.57 -29.92
N GLY A 249 6.41 -43.95 -29.16
CA GLY A 249 5.67 -44.54 -28.06
C GLY A 249 6.49 -44.81 -26.80
N PHE A 250 7.68 -44.22 -26.66
CA PHE A 250 8.56 -44.47 -25.51
C PHE A 250 7.95 -44.01 -24.18
N ASP A 251 7.35 -42.83 -24.20
CA ASP A 251 6.67 -42.17 -23.08
C ASP A 251 5.42 -42.91 -22.59
N GLU A 252 4.87 -43.80 -23.42
CA GLU A 252 3.68 -44.64 -23.17
C GLU A 252 4.02 -46.10 -22.81
N LEU A 253 5.30 -46.43 -22.59
CA LEU A 253 5.73 -47.77 -22.18
C LEU A 253 5.74 -47.97 -20.66
N GLY A 254 5.33 -49.16 -20.23
CA GLY A 254 5.46 -49.56 -18.82
C GLY A 254 4.45 -48.92 -17.86
N CYS A 255 3.36 -48.35 -18.40
CA CYS A 255 2.24 -47.81 -17.63
C CYS A 255 1.52 -48.93 -16.86
N LEU A 256 1.94 -49.18 -15.62
CA LEU A 256 1.29 -50.15 -14.74
C LEU A 256 0.02 -49.52 -14.15
N ASN A 257 -1.13 -49.77 -14.80
CA ASN A 257 -2.50 -49.47 -14.35
C ASN A 257 -2.68 -48.07 -13.73
N SER A 258 -2.96 -47.07 -14.58
CA SER A 258 -3.71 -45.87 -14.19
C SER A 258 -5.18 -46.18 -13.91
#